data_AF-A0A9P4W9V7-F1
#
_entry.id   AF-A0A9P4W9V7-F1
#
_cell.length_a   1.000
_cell.length_b   1.000
_cell.length_c   1.000
_cell.angle_alpha   90.00
_cell.angle_beta   90.00
_cell.angle_gamma   90.00
#
_symmetry.space_group_name_H-M   'P 1'
#
loop_
_entity.id
_entity.type
_entity.pdbx_description
1 polymer ?
#
loop_
_entity_poly.entity_id
_entity_poly.type
_entity_poly.pdbx_seq_one_letter_code
_entity_poly.pdbx_strand_id
1 'polypeptide(L)'
;MTDTEQERKNERSSEPELQQLNSSSDIEAQPSFTANEDALGNEEGAEIQYKTCKWHTSVLMIAENISLGVLALPQALAILGFVPGLLCICFLGIIATYTGWIIGEFKLAYPQAQSFADCGEIIAGPIGREVAAMGSILILVFVSGAHVLTFAVAMDALTDHGACTMVFSFVGMIICFILGLPRTFKNVSISSLVSCVSIIAAVFIAMISIAIDKPDAGHIVAVRPDVPFVKGLAPVLNIVLAYTGHVAFISFQSELRDPREFKKALLLEQGIAIMFYMLISAVIYYYAGPLVTSPALGSANKLFTKIAFGFAIPTILIAGVVNGNVACKYIYMRVWKNTNVVHQTNVKSLGSWVAICAGLWVLAWILAESIPSFNVLLGLIAALFGVWFSYTFPIIMWFYQHKGALFKDKRMTMLSALNGALFCIGIAI
;
A
#
# COMPACT_ATOMS: atom_id res chain seq x y z
N MET A 1 5.09 3.05 76.72
CA MET A 1 3.68 3.38 76.45
C MET A 1 3.71 4.12 75.13
N THR A 2 3.64 3.31 74.09
CA THR A 2 4.25 3.47 72.77
C THR A 2 3.14 3.30 71.73
N ASP A 3 3.31 3.97 70.60
CA ASP A 3 2.70 3.62 69.31
C ASP A 3 1.17 3.78 69.16
N THR A 4 0.61 4.98 69.33
CA THR A 4 -0.78 5.21 68.86
C THR A 4 -1.16 6.61 68.39
N GLU A 5 -0.22 7.57 68.30
CA GLU A 5 -0.52 8.91 67.76
C GLU A 5 0.18 9.26 66.44
N GLN A 6 0.99 8.36 65.90
CA GLN A 6 1.74 8.61 64.65
C GLN A 6 1.08 7.98 63.41
N GLU A 7 0.05 7.15 63.56
CA GLU A 7 -0.61 6.46 62.43
C GLU A 7 -1.88 7.13 61.89
N ARG A 8 -2.36 8.24 62.45
CA ARG A 8 -3.64 8.83 62.02
C ARG A 8 -3.54 9.99 61.03
N LYS A 9 -2.39 10.13 60.34
CA LYS A 9 -2.15 11.25 59.39
C LYS A 9 -1.79 10.84 57.96
N ASN A 10 -1.90 9.56 57.60
CA ASN A 10 -1.43 9.08 56.29
C ASN A 10 -2.51 8.57 55.31
N GLU A 11 -3.79 8.85 55.57
CA GLU A 11 -4.89 8.49 54.65
C GLU A 11 -5.74 9.71 54.28
N ARG A 12 -5.17 10.62 53.47
CA ARG A 12 -5.94 11.52 52.60
C ARG A 12 -5.01 12.28 51.64
N SER A 13 -4.84 11.74 50.44
CA SER A 13 -4.84 12.47 49.15
C SER A 13 -4.14 11.63 48.09
N SER A 14 -4.91 11.11 47.13
CA SER A 14 -4.38 10.63 45.86
C SER A 14 -5.34 11.03 44.75
N GLU A 15 -5.45 12.34 44.54
CA GLU A 15 -5.81 12.88 43.22
C GLU A 15 -4.50 12.99 42.40
N PRO A 16 -4.50 12.63 41.10
CA PRO A 16 -3.32 12.80 40.27
C PRO A 16 -3.08 14.29 40.00
N GLU A 17 -1.97 14.82 40.53
CA GLU A 17 -1.52 16.19 40.26
C GLU A 17 -1.28 16.39 38.76
N LEU A 18 -2.11 17.26 38.17
CA LEU A 18 -1.86 17.90 36.89
C LEU A 18 -0.57 18.73 36.98
N GLN A 19 0.50 18.21 36.39
CA GLN A 19 1.80 18.86 36.34
C GLN A 19 1.70 20.17 35.55
N GLN A 20 1.77 21.28 36.29
CA GLN A 20 1.78 22.64 35.76
C GLN A 20 3.02 22.88 34.88
N LEU A 21 2.79 23.15 33.60
CA LEU A 21 3.79 23.63 32.64
C LEU A 21 4.06 25.12 32.89
N ASN A 22 5.17 25.42 33.58
CA ASN A 22 5.74 26.77 33.59
C ASN A 22 7.00 26.85 32.72
N SER A 23 6.80 27.53 31.58
CA SER A 23 7.69 28.45 30.87
C SER A 23 9.20 28.15 30.68
N SER A 24 9.51 27.96 29.39
CA SER A 24 10.59 28.60 28.62
C SER A 24 12.05 28.35 29.02
N SER A 25 12.61 27.28 28.48
CA SER A 25 13.76 27.29 27.54
C SER A 25 14.38 25.91 27.52
N ASP A 26 14.02 25.06 26.56
CA ASP A 26 14.86 23.94 26.10
C ASP A 26 14.34 23.49 24.73
N ILE A 27 15.04 23.94 23.70
CA ILE A 27 14.90 23.48 22.32
C ILE A 27 15.69 22.17 22.24
N GLU A 28 15.03 21.11 21.74
CA GLU A 28 15.61 19.79 21.39
C GLU A 28 16.07 18.86 22.53
N ALA A 29 15.15 18.47 23.42
CA ALA A 29 15.26 17.16 24.09
C ALA A 29 14.59 16.09 23.22
N GLN A 30 15.35 15.52 22.28
CA GLN A 30 14.96 14.35 21.48
C GLN A 30 14.80 13.13 22.41
N PRO A 31 13.69 12.37 22.37
CA PRO A 31 13.60 11.14 23.12
C PRO A 31 14.63 10.13 22.59
N SER A 32 15.48 9.62 23.49
CA SER A 32 16.44 8.56 23.23
C SER A 32 15.70 7.24 23.00
N PHE A 33 16.00 6.59 21.87
CA PHE A 33 15.44 5.29 21.51
C PHE A 33 16.05 4.23 22.44
N THR A 34 15.29 3.73 23.41
CA THR A 34 15.71 2.59 24.23
C THR A 34 15.51 1.32 23.40
N ALA A 35 16.61 0.62 23.09
CA ALA A 35 16.62 -0.59 22.24
C ALA A 35 15.74 -1.75 22.75
N ASN A 36 15.16 -1.64 23.97
CA ASN A 36 14.29 -2.64 24.58
C ASN A 36 12.79 -2.51 24.21
N GLU A 37 12.35 -1.43 23.56
CA GLU A 37 10.93 -1.23 23.18
C GLU A 37 10.65 -1.40 21.67
N ASP A 38 11.68 -1.65 20.87
CA ASP A 38 11.52 -1.94 19.45
C ASP A 38 11.02 -3.37 19.24
N ALA A 39 10.03 -3.57 18.39
CA ALA A 39 9.42 -4.89 18.19
C ALA A 39 10.35 -5.93 17.53
N LEU A 40 11.45 -5.48 16.91
CA LEU A 40 12.53 -6.38 16.44
C LEU A 40 13.67 -6.54 17.45
N GLY A 41 13.67 -5.77 18.55
CA GLY A 41 14.71 -5.81 19.59
C GLY A 41 16.09 -5.31 19.14
N ASN A 42 17.10 -5.59 19.97
CA ASN A 42 18.51 -5.37 19.62
C ASN A 42 19.05 -6.60 18.84
N GLU A 43 19.45 -6.38 17.59
CA GLU A 43 19.98 -7.42 16.69
C GLU A 43 21.52 -7.44 16.64
N GLU A 44 22.20 -6.68 17.51
CA GLU A 44 23.66 -6.71 17.63
C GLU A 44 24.13 -8.12 18.05
N GLY A 45 24.63 -8.89 17.07
CA GLY A 45 25.11 -10.26 17.25
C GLY A 45 24.14 -11.37 16.81
N ALA A 46 22.98 -11.05 16.23
CA ALA A 46 22.06 -12.06 15.68
C ALA A 46 22.55 -12.62 14.34
N GLU A 47 22.33 -13.92 14.10
CA GLU A 47 22.71 -14.62 12.84
C GLU A 47 21.96 -14.06 11.62
N ILE A 48 20.77 -13.51 11.83
CA ILE A 48 19.96 -12.83 10.81
C ILE A 48 19.59 -11.46 11.36
N GLN A 49 20.06 -10.41 10.69
CA GLN A 49 19.66 -9.03 10.96
C GLN A 49 18.48 -8.68 10.05
N TYR A 50 17.37 -8.20 10.63
CA TYR A 50 16.22 -7.73 9.87
C TYR A 50 16.31 -6.21 9.61
N LYS A 51 17.00 -5.43 10.46
CA LYS A 51 17.25 -3.98 10.27
C LYS A 51 18.42 -3.69 9.34
N THR A 52 18.30 -4.12 8.09
CA THR A 52 19.41 -4.04 7.12
C THR A 52 19.28 -2.86 6.16
N CYS A 53 18.11 -2.23 6.08
CA CYS A 53 17.82 -1.24 5.05
C CYS A 53 18.19 0.19 5.49
N LYS A 54 18.96 0.89 4.64
CA LYS A 54 19.25 2.34 4.73
C LYS A 54 18.23 3.12 3.90
N TRP A 55 18.48 4.41 3.62
CA TRP A 55 17.68 5.27 2.71
C TRP A 55 17.26 4.62 1.36
N HIS A 56 18.00 3.61 0.88
CA HIS A 56 17.64 2.79 -0.29
C HIS A 56 16.28 2.08 -0.18
N THR A 57 15.66 2.04 1.01
CA THR A 57 14.26 1.61 1.22
C THR A 57 13.27 2.37 0.33
N SER A 58 13.59 3.62 -0.04
CA SER A 58 12.82 4.39 -1.01
C SER A 58 12.66 3.64 -2.34
N VAL A 59 13.70 2.94 -2.81
CA VAL A 59 13.65 2.18 -4.06
C VAL A 59 12.71 0.98 -3.95
N LEU A 60 12.66 0.34 -2.77
CA LEU A 60 11.73 -0.75 -2.48
C LEU A 60 10.29 -0.23 -2.39
N MET A 61 10.08 0.91 -1.73
CA MET A 61 8.76 1.56 -1.67
C MET A 61 8.28 1.99 -3.06
N ILE A 62 9.17 2.57 -3.89
CA ILE A 62 8.88 2.91 -5.29
C ILE A 62 8.51 1.66 -6.08
N ALA A 63 9.24 0.56 -5.88
CA ALA A 63 8.96 -0.71 -6.57
C ALA A 63 7.59 -1.30 -6.23
N GLU A 64 7.11 -1.08 -5.00
CA GLU A 64 5.80 -1.53 -4.57
C GLU A 64 4.69 -0.60 -5.07
N ASN A 65 4.89 0.72 -4.99
CA ASN A 65 3.89 1.70 -5.37
C ASN A 65 3.70 1.78 -6.89
N ILE A 66 4.81 1.80 -7.66
CA ILE A 66 4.79 1.78 -9.13
C ILE A 66 4.61 0.33 -9.59
N SER A 67 3.36 -0.14 -9.59
CA SER A 67 2.98 -1.49 -10.04
C SER A 67 1.76 -1.40 -10.98
N LEU A 68 0.70 -2.17 -10.75
CA LEU A 68 -0.48 -2.24 -11.62
C LEU A 68 -1.27 -0.93 -11.72
N GLY A 69 -1.31 -0.13 -10.64
CA GLY A 69 -2.17 1.06 -10.57
C GLY A 69 -1.88 2.08 -11.68
N VAL A 70 -0.61 2.22 -12.08
CA VAL A 70 -0.19 3.15 -13.14
C VAL A 70 -0.82 2.84 -14.51
N LEU A 71 -1.19 1.58 -14.74
CA LEU A 71 -1.73 1.11 -16.01
C LEU A 71 -3.19 1.52 -16.24
N ALA A 72 -3.92 1.91 -15.19
CA ALA A 72 -5.31 2.38 -15.29
C ALA A 72 -5.41 3.92 -15.41
N LEU A 73 -4.35 4.66 -15.07
CA LEU A 73 -4.39 6.11 -14.97
C LEU A 73 -4.67 6.84 -16.30
N PRO A 74 -4.11 6.41 -17.46
CA PRO A 74 -4.47 7.05 -18.74
C PRO A 74 -5.96 6.97 -19.05
N GLN A 75 -6.60 5.83 -18.74
CA GLN A 75 -8.04 5.69 -18.92
C GLN A 75 -8.84 6.51 -17.92
N ALA A 76 -8.33 6.71 -16.70
CA ALA A 76 -8.94 7.62 -15.74
C ALA A 76 -9.03 9.06 -16.30
N LEU A 77 -8.00 9.53 -17.00
CA LEU A 77 -8.03 10.83 -17.71
C LEU A 77 -9.03 10.85 -18.86
N ALA A 78 -9.18 9.76 -19.61
CA ALA A 78 -10.16 9.67 -20.70
C ALA A 78 -11.61 9.81 -20.22
N ILE A 79 -11.90 9.29 -19.02
CA ILE A 79 -13.23 9.34 -18.40
C ILE A 79 -13.47 10.66 -17.67
N LEU A 80 -12.52 11.13 -16.85
CA LEU A 80 -12.67 12.37 -16.07
C LEU A 80 -12.50 13.63 -16.94
N GLY A 81 -11.69 13.55 -17.98
CA GLY A 81 -11.16 14.70 -18.72
C GLY A 81 -9.70 14.98 -18.35
N PHE A 82 -8.96 15.56 -19.29
CA PHE A 82 -7.52 15.76 -19.19
C PHE A 82 -7.13 16.58 -17.94
N VAL A 83 -7.74 17.75 -17.77
CA VAL A 83 -7.45 18.68 -16.67
C VAL A 83 -7.90 18.13 -15.31
N PRO A 84 -9.18 17.76 -15.11
CA PRO A 84 -9.63 17.24 -13.80
C PRO A 84 -8.93 15.94 -13.44
N GLY A 85 -8.62 15.06 -14.41
CA GLY A 85 -7.87 13.83 -14.16
C GLY A 85 -6.47 14.09 -13.61
N LEU A 86 -5.70 14.99 -14.25
CA LEU A 86 -4.35 15.35 -13.76
C LEU A 86 -4.37 16.04 -12.41
N LEU A 87 -5.35 16.93 -12.17
CA LEU A 87 -5.53 17.55 -10.86
C LEU A 87 -5.86 16.51 -9.78
N CYS A 88 -6.70 15.51 -10.10
CA CYS A 88 -7.01 14.42 -9.18
C CYS A 88 -5.77 13.58 -8.85
N ILE A 89 -4.95 13.21 -9.84
CA ILE A 89 -3.69 12.49 -9.62
C ILE A 89 -2.79 13.27 -8.66
N CYS A 90 -2.54 14.55 -8.94
CA CYS A 90 -1.69 15.38 -8.09
C CYS A 90 -2.25 15.56 -6.68
N PHE A 91 -3.55 15.89 -6.56
CA PHE A 91 -4.19 16.17 -5.29
C PHE A 91 -4.27 14.93 -4.38
N LEU A 92 -4.72 13.80 -4.92
CA LEU A 92 -4.75 12.54 -4.17
C LEU A 92 -3.35 12.06 -3.81
N GLY A 93 -2.38 12.27 -4.71
CA GLY A 93 -0.96 12.04 -4.44
C GLY A 93 -0.45 12.84 -3.24
N ILE A 94 -0.78 14.13 -3.14
CA ILE A 94 -0.40 14.99 -2.00
C ILE A 94 -1.06 14.51 -0.70
N ILE A 95 -2.35 14.13 -0.75
CA ILE A 95 -3.04 13.59 0.44
C ILE A 95 -2.40 12.27 0.86
N ALA A 96 -2.08 11.38 -0.08
CA ALA A 96 -1.37 10.14 0.19
C ALA A 96 0.01 10.38 0.82
N THR A 97 0.74 11.42 0.40
CA THR A 97 1.98 11.84 1.08
C THR A 97 1.72 12.23 2.53
N TYR A 98 0.67 13.03 2.76
CA TYR A 98 0.32 13.53 4.09
C TYR A 98 -0.09 12.39 5.04
N THR A 99 -0.94 11.46 4.58
CA THR A 99 -1.36 10.31 5.38
C THR A 99 -0.22 9.32 5.61
N GLY A 100 0.68 9.14 4.63
CA GLY A 100 1.93 8.40 4.81
C GLY A 100 2.83 9.02 5.88
N TRP A 101 2.89 10.36 5.94
CA TRP A 101 3.63 11.06 6.99
C TRP A 101 3.05 10.80 8.37
N ILE A 102 1.71 10.79 8.50
CA ILE A 102 1.03 10.46 9.76
C ILE A 102 1.38 9.05 10.23
N ILE A 103 1.36 8.06 9.33
CA ILE A 103 1.77 6.68 9.63
C ILE A 103 3.21 6.67 10.17
N GLY A 104 4.10 7.41 9.52
CA GLY A 104 5.49 7.58 9.94
C GLY A 104 5.64 8.08 11.37
N GLU A 105 4.87 9.11 11.74
CA GLU A 105 4.85 9.67 13.10
C GLU A 105 4.21 8.73 14.13
N PHE A 106 3.15 8.03 13.73
CA PHE A 106 2.48 7.08 14.62
C PHE A 106 3.43 5.94 14.99
N LYS A 107 4.19 5.41 14.03
CA LYS A 107 5.18 4.36 14.28
C LYS A 107 6.35 4.85 15.15
N LEU A 108 6.77 6.11 15.02
CA LEU A 108 7.79 6.69 15.90
C LEU A 108 7.27 6.84 17.35
N ALA A 109 5.99 7.12 17.54
CA ALA A 109 5.37 7.19 18.87
C ALA A 109 5.04 5.81 19.45
N TYR A 110 4.80 4.81 18.61
CA TYR A 110 4.50 3.43 18.99
C TYR A 110 5.42 2.43 18.28
N PRO A 111 6.71 2.32 18.67
CA PRO A 111 7.70 1.46 18.02
C PRO A 111 7.34 -0.02 17.99
N GLN A 112 6.47 -0.48 18.90
CA GLN A 112 6.00 -1.87 18.98
C GLN A 112 5.13 -2.32 17.79
N ALA A 113 4.51 -1.39 17.05
CA ALA A 113 3.56 -1.75 15.99
C ALA A 113 4.29 -2.22 14.72
N GLN A 114 4.17 -3.48 14.31
CA GLN A 114 4.85 -4.03 13.11
C GLN A 114 3.93 -4.17 11.90
N SER A 115 2.63 -4.05 12.12
CA SER A 115 1.59 -4.16 11.12
C SER A 115 0.42 -3.22 11.42
N PHE A 116 -0.45 -2.99 10.42
CA PHE A 116 -1.70 -2.26 10.63
C PHE A 116 -2.62 -2.94 11.66
N ALA A 117 -2.54 -4.27 11.79
CA ALA A 117 -3.26 -5.00 12.83
C ALA A 117 -2.83 -4.55 14.23
N ASP A 118 -1.52 -4.35 14.46
CA ASP A 118 -1.01 -3.89 15.75
C ASP A 118 -1.42 -2.43 16.01
N CYS A 119 -1.43 -1.58 14.98
CA CYS A 119 -1.98 -0.22 15.10
C CYS A 119 -3.47 -0.24 15.48
N GLY A 120 -4.25 -1.15 14.87
CA GLY A 120 -5.65 -1.36 15.23
C GLY A 120 -5.84 -1.81 16.68
N GLU A 121 -4.95 -2.67 17.18
CA GLU A 121 -4.93 -3.10 18.57
C GLU A 121 -4.68 -1.95 19.54
N ILE A 122 -3.73 -1.07 19.22
CA ILE A 122 -3.41 0.10 20.05
C ILE A 122 -4.59 1.07 20.12
N ILE A 123 -5.30 1.26 19.00
CA ILE A 123 -6.37 2.27 18.90
C ILE A 123 -7.69 1.77 19.52
N ALA A 124 -8.07 0.52 19.27
CA ALA A 124 -9.40 -0.02 19.60
C ALA A 124 -9.37 -1.42 20.23
N GLY A 125 -8.22 -1.87 20.74
CA GLY A 125 -8.08 -3.15 21.42
C GLY A 125 -8.24 -4.36 20.49
N PRO A 126 -8.64 -5.54 21.03
CA PRO A 126 -8.69 -6.79 20.27
C PRO A 126 -9.59 -6.74 19.03
N ILE A 127 -10.68 -5.97 19.07
CA ILE A 127 -11.59 -5.83 17.93
C ILE A 127 -10.91 -5.05 16.80
N GLY A 128 -10.24 -3.93 17.14
CA GLY A 128 -9.48 -3.14 16.17
C GLY A 128 -8.38 -3.95 15.49
N ARG A 129 -7.72 -4.83 16.24
CA ARG A 129 -6.71 -5.77 15.72
C ARG A 129 -7.28 -6.65 14.61
N GLU A 130 -8.39 -7.33 14.87
CA GLU A 130 -8.95 -8.31 13.94
C GLU A 130 -9.56 -7.63 12.70
N VAL A 131 -10.18 -6.45 12.85
CA VAL A 131 -10.70 -5.67 11.71
C VAL A 131 -9.56 -5.20 10.80
N ALA A 132 -8.51 -4.60 11.37
CA ALA A 132 -7.37 -4.12 10.59
C ALA A 132 -6.59 -5.30 9.95
N ALA A 133 -6.41 -6.41 10.68
CA ALA A 133 -5.80 -7.63 10.16
C ALA A 133 -6.57 -8.20 8.96
N MET A 134 -7.89 -8.38 9.12
CA MET A 134 -8.75 -8.90 8.07
C MET A 134 -8.74 -7.99 6.84
N GLY A 135 -8.86 -6.68 7.03
CA GLY A 135 -8.78 -5.72 5.93
C GLY A 135 -7.43 -5.76 5.20
N SER A 136 -6.31 -5.84 5.93
CA SER A 136 -4.96 -5.93 5.34
C SER A 136 -4.74 -7.25 4.59
N ILE A 137 -5.27 -8.37 5.08
CA ILE A 137 -5.19 -9.65 4.35
C ILE A 137 -6.05 -9.59 3.08
N LEU A 138 -7.28 -9.08 3.19
CA LEU A 138 -8.20 -9.03 2.06
C LEU A 138 -7.66 -8.15 0.93
N ILE A 139 -7.16 -6.94 1.22
CA ILE A 139 -6.57 -6.09 0.18
C ILE A 139 -5.41 -6.79 -0.54
N LEU A 140 -4.53 -7.49 0.19
CA LEU A 140 -3.43 -8.24 -0.41
C LEU A 140 -3.92 -9.38 -1.31
N VAL A 141 -4.96 -10.11 -0.89
CA VAL A 141 -5.56 -11.19 -1.71
C VAL A 141 -6.20 -10.65 -2.98
N PHE A 142 -6.92 -9.54 -2.87
CA PHE A 142 -7.52 -8.88 -4.03
C PHE A 142 -6.46 -8.35 -5.00
N VAL A 143 -5.38 -7.75 -4.48
CA VAL A 143 -4.24 -7.30 -5.30
C VAL A 143 -3.57 -8.49 -5.98
N SER A 144 -3.33 -9.60 -5.28
CA SER A 144 -2.85 -10.84 -5.90
C SER A 144 -3.79 -11.34 -7.01
N GLY A 145 -5.10 -11.21 -6.82
CA GLY A 145 -6.09 -11.49 -7.86
C GLY A 145 -5.96 -10.55 -9.08
N ALA A 146 -5.73 -9.26 -8.85
CA ALA A 146 -5.49 -8.29 -9.93
C ALA A 146 -4.21 -8.63 -10.73
N HIS A 147 -3.18 -9.17 -10.08
CA HIS A 147 -1.99 -9.69 -10.76
C HIS A 147 -2.29 -10.92 -11.63
N VAL A 148 -3.10 -11.86 -11.13
CA VAL A 148 -3.54 -13.03 -11.92
C VAL A 148 -4.37 -12.59 -13.13
N LEU A 149 -5.31 -11.65 -12.96
CA LEU A 149 -6.08 -11.07 -14.06
C LEU A 149 -5.17 -10.39 -15.09
N THR A 150 -4.20 -9.60 -14.63
CA THR A 150 -3.26 -8.89 -15.52
C THR A 150 -2.39 -9.87 -16.29
N PHE A 151 -1.98 -10.98 -15.67
CA PHE A 151 -1.27 -12.04 -16.36
C PHE A 151 -2.11 -12.66 -17.48
N ALA A 152 -3.40 -12.92 -17.24
CA ALA A 152 -4.31 -13.43 -18.26
C ALA A 152 -4.43 -12.46 -19.44
N VAL A 153 -4.61 -11.16 -19.18
CA VAL A 153 -4.65 -10.10 -20.20
C VAL A 153 -3.34 -10.01 -20.98
N ALA A 154 -2.18 -10.14 -20.30
CA ALA A 154 -0.88 -10.15 -20.95
C ALA A 154 -0.73 -11.36 -21.89
N MET A 155 -1.19 -12.54 -21.48
CA MET A 155 -1.14 -13.75 -22.29
C MET A 155 -2.09 -13.68 -23.49
N ASP A 156 -3.29 -13.11 -23.34
CA ASP A 156 -4.21 -12.85 -24.45
C ASP A 156 -3.57 -11.92 -25.49
N ALA A 157 -2.89 -10.86 -25.03
CA ALA A 157 -2.19 -9.93 -25.90
C ALA A 157 -0.98 -10.57 -26.61
N LEU A 158 -0.22 -11.42 -25.92
CA LEU A 158 0.97 -12.09 -26.47
C LEU A 158 0.62 -13.17 -27.50
N THR A 159 -0.43 -13.94 -27.22
CA THR A 159 -0.82 -15.12 -28.02
C THR A 159 -1.89 -14.82 -29.09
N ASP A 160 -2.35 -13.57 -29.19
CA ASP A 160 -3.51 -13.19 -30.01
C ASP A 160 -4.75 -14.04 -29.65
N HIS A 161 -5.03 -14.18 -28.35
CA HIS A 161 -6.12 -15.00 -27.80
C HIS A 161 -6.01 -16.48 -28.19
N GLY A 162 -4.83 -17.07 -28.03
CA GLY A 162 -4.55 -18.46 -28.41
C GLY A 162 -5.28 -19.53 -27.58
N ALA A 163 -5.83 -19.16 -26.42
CA ALA A 163 -6.68 -19.97 -25.58
C ALA A 163 -7.75 -19.10 -24.90
N CYS A 164 -8.68 -19.72 -24.17
CA CYS A 164 -9.63 -18.97 -23.36
C CYS A 164 -8.89 -18.24 -22.22
N THR A 165 -9.23 -16.98 -21.96
CA THR A 165 -8.63 -16.14 -20.90
C THR A 165 -8.63 -16.84 -19.54
N MET A 166 -9.67 -17.63 -19.24
CA MET A 166 -9.77 -18.42 -18.00
C MET A 166 -8.61 -19.43 -17.86
N VAL A 167 -8.16 -20.03 -18.97
CA VAL A 167 -7.01 -20.95 -18.97
C VAL A 167 -5.72 -20.19 -18.64
N PHE A 168 -5.51 -19.01 -19.22
CA PHE A 168 -4.34 -18.20 -18.92
C PHE A 168 -4.33 -17.70 -17.48
N SER A 169 -5.48 -17.30 -16.95
CA SER A 169 -5.66 -16.93 -15.54
C SER A 169 -5.35 -18.09 -14.60
N PHE A 170 -5.85 -19.30 -14.90
CA PHE A 170 -5.55 -20.50 -14.12
C PHE A 170 -4.05 -20.85 -14.15
N VAL A 171 -3.40 -20.75 -15.30
CA VAL A 171 -1.94 -20.92 -15.42
C VAL A 171 -1.20 -19.85 -14.62
N GLY A 172 -1.64 -18.59 -14.67
CA GLY A 172 -1.08 -17.50 -13.87
C GLY A 172 -1.17 -17.78 -12.37
N MET A 173 -2.31 -18.28 -11.89
CA MET A 173 -2.48 -18.73 -10.51
C MET A 173 -1.48 -19.83 -10.13
N ILE A 174 -1.30 -20.85 -10.97
CA ILE A 174 -0.36 -21.95 -10.71
C ILE A 174 1.09 -21.42 -10.64
N ILE A 175 1.48 -20.56 -11.58
CA ILE A 175 2.82 -19.97 -11.60
C ILE A 175 3.06 -19.16 -10.33
N CYS A 176 2.14 -18.26 -9.99
CA CYS A 176 2.24 -17.45 -8.78
C CYS A 176 2.24 -18.30 -7.50
N PHE A 177 1.42 -19.36 -7.45
CA PHE A 177 1.43 -20.31 -6.33
C PHE A 177 2.80 -20.97 -6.16
N ILE A 178 3.39 -21.51 -7.22
CA ILE A 178 4.71 -22.17 -7.19
C ILE A 178 5.79 -21.17 -6.79
N LEU A 179 5.78 -19.97 -7.38
CA LEU A 179 6.75 -18.91 -7.06
C LEU A 179 6.59 -18.37 -5.63
N GLY A 180 5.39 -18.49 -5.03
CA GLY A 180 5.11 -18.10 -3.65
C GLY A 180 5.47 -19.16 -2.60
N LEU A 181 5.71 -20.41 -2.99
CA LEU A 181 6.05 -21.48 -2.02
C LEU A 181 7.29 -21.21 -1.15
N PRO A 182 8.37 -20.57 -1.64
CA PRO A 182 9.52 -20.25 -0.80
C PRO A 182 9.13 -19.34 0.38
N ARG A 183 9.22 -19.88 1.60
CA ARG A 183 8.90 -19.17 2.85
C ARG A 183 9.79 -17.96 3.13
N THR A 184 11.03 -18.02 2.64
CA THR A 184 12.03 -16.99 2.86
C THR A 184 12.37 -16.38 1.50
N PHE A 185 11.96 -15.15 1.27
CA PHE A 185 12.53 -14.36 0.18
C PHE A 185 13.89 -13.82 0.61
N LYS A 186 14.90 -14.70 0.62
CA LYS A 186 16.27 -14.21 0.57
C LYS A 186 16.38 -13.41 -0.74
N ASN A 187 16.59 -12.10 -0.63
CA ASN A 187 16.61 -11.12 -1.72
C ASN A 187 15.26 -10.52 -2.19
N VAL A 188 14.23 -10.36 -1.33
CA VAL A 188 13.00 -9.57 -1.68
C VAL A 188 13.38 -8.27 -2.39
N SER A 189 14.34 -7.54 -1.83
CA SER A 189 14.79 -6.24 -2.35
C SER A 189 15.27 -6.31 -3.81
N ILE A 190 15.98 -7.38 -4.20
CA ILE A 190 16.44 -7.58 -5.59
C ILE A 190 15.24 -7.93 -6.49
N SER A 191 14.35 -8.82 -6.05
CA SER A 191 13.15 -9.17 -6.81
C SER A 191 12.26 -7.96 -7.05
N SER A 192 12.03 -7.12 -6.03
CA SER A 192 11.29 -5.88 -6.15
C SER A 192 11.99 -4.87 -7.07
N LEU A 193 13.32 -4.78 -7.04
CA LEU A 193 14.07 -3.94 -7.99
C LEU A 193 13.88 -4.40 -9.44
N VAL A 194 13.95 -5.71 -9.70
CA VAL A 194 13.69 -6.29 -11.03
C VAL A 194 12.26 -5.98 -11.47
N SER A 195 11.28 -6.13 -10.57
CA SER A 195 9.88 -5.77 -10.80
C SER A 195 9.72 -4.29 -11.18
N CYS A 196 10.37 -3.38 -10.46
CA CYS A 196 10.31 -1.94 -10.72
C CYS A 196 10.90 -1.57 -12.09
N VAL A 197 12.09 -2.07 -12.41
CA VAL A 197 12.75 -1.81 -13.70
C VAL A 197 11.91 -2.37 -14.85
N SER A 198 11.33 -3.55 -14.66
CA SER A 198 10.46 -4.24 -15.62
C SER A 198 9.22 -3.42 -15.98
N ILE A 199 8.48 -2.89 -15.00
CA ILE A 199 7.27 -2.10 -15.27
C ILE A 199 7.60 -0.72 -15.84
N ILE A 200 8.65 -0.06 -15.33
CA ILE A 200 9.11 1.23 -15.86
C ILE A 200 9.47 1.07 -17.34
N ALA A 201 10.25 0.05 -17.69
CA ALA A 201 10.61 -0.25 -19.08
C ALA A 201 9.36 -0.51 -19.94
N ALA A 202 8.43 -1.36 -19.47
CA ALA A 202 7.21 -1.68 -20.19
C ALA A 202 6.35 -0.44 -20.48
N VAL A 203 6.17 0.43 -19.48
CA VAL A 203 5.39 1.66 -19.61
C VAL A 203 6.06 2.66 -20.55
N PHE A 204 7.39 2.85 -20.46
CA PHE A 204 8.11 3.72 -21.39
C PHE A 204 8.06 3.21 -22.84
N ILE A 205 8.20 1.91 -23.05
CA ILE A 205 8.08 1.29 -24.39
C ILE A 205 6.68 1.57 -24.96
N ALA A 206 5.62 1.30 -24.19
CA ALA A 206 4.25 1.56 -24.63
C ALA A 206 4.02 3.05 -24.91
N MET A 207 4.45 3.93 -24.00
CA MET A 207 4.29 5.38 -24.15
C MET A 207 5.00 5.92 -25.39
N ILE A 208 6.24 5.52 -25.65
CA ILE A 208 7.01 5.95 -26.83
C ILE A 208 6.35 5.42 -28.11
N SER A 209 5.92 4.15 -28.14
CA SER A 209 5.19 3.60 -29.28
C SER A 209 3.93 4.40 -29.59
N ILE A 210 3.10 4.67 -28.58
CA ILE A 210 1.84 5.43 -28.74
C ILE A 210 2.14 6.86 -29.22
N ALA A 211 3.19 7.49 -28.71
CA ALA A 211 3.60 8.83 -29.13
C ALA A 211 4.11 8.91 -30.57
N ILE A 212 4.65 7.82 -31.11
CA ILE A 212 5.08 7.71 -32.51
C ILE A 212 3.89 7.39 -33.42
N ASP A 213 3.07 6.39 -33.04
CA ASP A 213 1.94 5.91 -33.85
C ASP A 213 0.82 6.95 -33.92
N LYS A 214 0.63 7.75 -32.86
CA LYS A 214 -0.36 8.84 -32.76
C LYS A 214 -1.76 8.39 -33.21
N PRO A 215 -2.32 7.30 -32.65
CA PRO A 215 -3.55 6.70 -33.16
C PRO A 215 -4.75 7.65 -33.13
N ASP A 216 -4.81 8.57 -32.16
CA ASP A 216 -5.87 9.58 -32.06
C ASP A 216 -5.36 10.90 -31.45
N ALA A 217 -4.19 11.33 -31.92
CA ALA A 217 -3.46 12.43 -31.29
C ALA A 217 -4.21 13.77 -31.37
N GLY A 218 -4.33 14.45 -30.22
CA GLY A 218 -4.90 15.80 -30.13
C GLY A 218 -6.44 15.84 -30.00
N HIS A 219 -7.14 14.71 -30.13
CA HIS A 219 -8.57 14.61 -29.79
C HIS A 219 -8.79 14.47 -28.27
N ILE A 220 -8.17 15.37 -27.51
CA ILE A 220 -8.29 15.37 -26.05
C ILE A 220 -9.56 16.09 -25.62
N VAL A 221 -10.31 15.46 -24.73
CA VAL A 221 -11.38 16.16 -24.02
C VAL A 221 -10.78 16.81 -22.77
N ALA A 222 -10.55 18.12 -22.84
CA ALA A 222 -9.91 18.88 -21.78
C ALA A 222 -10.70 18.83 -20.46
N VAL A 223 -12.00 19.05 -20.55
CA VAL A 223 -12.96 18.98 -19.44
C VAL A 223 -14.25 18.35 -20.00
N ARG A 224 -14.76 17.30 -19.34
CA ARG A 224 -16.09 16.74 -19.63
C ARG A 224 -17.09 17.30 -18.62
N PRO A 225 -17.94 18.27 -19.00
CA PRO A 225 -18.90 18.88 -18.07
C PRO A 225 -20.07 17.94 -17.72
N ASP A 226 -20.25 16.84 -18.46
CA ASP A 226 -21.41 15.96 -18.44
C ASP A 226 -21.14 14.58 -17.80
N VAL A 227 -20.02 14.39 -17.09
CA VAL A 227 -19.73 13.12 -16.40
C VAL A 227 -20.66 12.96 -15.19
N PRO A 228 -21.56 11.96 -15.17
CA PRO A 228 -22.35 11.67 -13.98
C PRO A 228 -21.42 11.30 -12.82
N PHE A 229 -21.74 11.77 -11.61
CA PHE A 229 -20.92 11.55 -10.41
C PHE A 229 -20.47 10.08 -10.25
N VAL A 230 -21.41 9.13 -10.40
CA VAL A 230 -21.14 7.69 -10.29
C VAL A 230 -20.11 7.20 -11.31
N LYS A 231 -20.12 7.74 -12.54
CA LYS A 231 -19.12 7.37 -13.57
C LYS A 231 -17.74 7.99 -13.28
N GLY A 232 -17.70 9.11 -12.56
CA GLY A 232 -16.46 9.74 -12.11
C GLY A 232 -15.78 9.03 -10.94
N LEU A 233 -16.53 8.30 -10.11
CA LEU A 233 -15.99 7.61 -8.93
C LEU A 233 -14.99 6.50 -9.30
N ALA A 234 -15.29 5.65 -10.29
CA ALA A 234 -14.41 4.53 -10.64
C ALA A 234 -13.00 4.98 -11.09
N PRO A 235 -12.84 5.98 -11.97
CA PRO A 235 -11.54 6.60 -12.26
C PRO A 235 -10.80 7.15 -11.03
N VAL A 236 -11.52 7.84 -10.14
CA VAL A 236 -10.95 8.39 -8.90
C VAL A 236 -10.44 7.26 -8.00
N LEU A 237 -11.21 6.18 -7.87
CA LEU A 237 -10.80 4.99 -7.12
C LEU A 237 -9.58 4.29 -7.74
N ASN A 238 -9.46 4.25 -9.06
CA ASN A 238 -8.25 3.73 -9.71
C ASN A 238 -7.01 4.59 -9.39
N ILE A 239 -7.17 5.92 -9.34
CA ILE A 239 -6.11 6.85 -8.91
C ILE A 239 -5.76 6.62 -7.43
N VAL A 240 -6.77 6.46 -6.56
CA VAL A 240 -6.59 6.11 -5.14
C VAL A 240 -5.77 4.82 -5.02
N LEU A 241 -6.11 3.78 -5.78
CA LEU A 241 -5.38 2.51 -5.74
C LEU A 241 -3.92 2.68 -6.16
N ALA A 242 -3.64 3.51 -7.16
CA ALA A 242 -2.27 3.76 -7.62
C ALA A 242 -1.36 4.39 -6.55
N TYR A 243 -1.95 5.00 -5.51
CA TYR A 243 -1.24 5.50 -4.34
C TYR A 243 -1.43 4.64 -3.08
N THR A 244 -2.03 3.45 -3.21
CA THR A 244 -2.32 2.57 -2.08
C THR A 244 -1.11 1.66 -1.77
N GLY A 245 -0.02 2.28 -1.29
CA GLY A 245 1.14 1.57 -0.74
C GLY A 245 1.14 1.50 0.80
N HIS A 246 0.23 2.24 1.44
CA HIS A 246 0.28 2.54 2.88
C HIS A 246 0.28 1.31 3.77
N VAL A 247 -0.40 0.23 3.37
CA VAL A 247 -0.51 -1.03 4.14
C VAL A 247 0.88 -1.60 4.49
N ALA A 248 1.88 -1.40 3.62
CA ALA A 248 3.24 -1.88 3.83
C ALA A 248 4.16 -0.90 4.58
N PHE A 249 3.75 0.37 4.76
CA PHE A 249 4.63 1.43 5.27
C PHE A 249 5.13 1.17 6.71
N ILE A 250 4.27 0.65 7.60
CA ILE A 250 4.68 0.29 8.98
C ILE A 250 5.77 -0.79 8.96
N SER A 251 5.62 -1.78 8.08
CA SER A 251 6.60 -2.87 7.95
C SER A 251 7.90 -2.37 7.34
N PHE A 252 7.85 -1.56 6.27
CA PHE A 252 9.05 -0.94 5.68
C PHE A 252 9.78 -0.03 6.68
N GLN A 253 9.05 0.74 7.47
CA GLN A 253 9.65 1.59 8.49
C GLN A 253 10.31 0.78 9.62
N SER A 254 9.81 -0.42 9.90
CA SER A 254 10.40 -1.32 10.89
C SER A 254 11.70 -1.99 10.42
N GLU A 255 11.88 -2.12 9.10
CA GLU A 255 13.10 -2.68 8.49
C GLU A 255 14.22 -1.64 8.31
N LEU A 256 13.91 -0.34 8.51
CA LEU A 256 14.91 0.72 8.47
C LEU A 256 15.85 0.65 9.67
N ARG A 257 17.15 0.88 9.43
CA ARG A 257 18.13 1.03 10.50
C ARG A 257 17.82 2.22 11.42
N ASP A 258 17.36 3.32 10.85
CA ASP A 258 16.80 4.46 11.57
C ASP A 258 15.37 4.74 11.06
N PRO A 259 14.32 4.45 11.86
CA PRO A 259 12.92 4.70 11.50
C PRO A 259 12.60 6.16 11.14
N ARG A 260 13.44 7.12 11.53
CA ARG A 260 13.26 8.56 11.22
C ARG A 260 13.59 8.89 9.75
N GLU A 261 14.38 8.05 9.09
CA GLU A 261 14.69 8.21 7.66
C GLU A 261 13.47 7.93 6.76
N PHE A 262 12.43 7.28 7.30
CA PHE A 262 11.20 6.96 6.56
C PHE A 262 10.57 8.17 5.89
N LYS A 263 10.52 9.33 6.56
CA LYS A 263 9.93 10.56 5.99
C LYS A 263 10.66 11.03 4.73
N LYS A 264 11.99 10.93 4.71
CA LYS A 264 12.80 11.29 3.54
C LYS A 264 12.54 10.31 2.40
N ALA A 265 12.44 9.03 2.72
CA ALA A 265 12.14 7.98 1.75
C ALA A 265 10.74 8.16 1.14
N LEU A 266 9.73 8.42 1.97
CA LEU A 266 8.36 8.71 1.56
C LEU A 266 8.27 9.93 0.63
N LEU A 267 8.90 11.05 0.99
CA LEU A 267 8.86 12.26 0.15
C LEU A 267 9.49 12.03 -1.23
N LEU A 268 10.60 11.28 -1.28
CA LEU A 268 11.26 10.93 -2.53
C LEU A 268 10.40 10.01 -3.38
N GLU A 269 9.88 8.94 -2.78
CA GLU A 269 9.03 7.94 -3.44
C GLU A 269 7.76 8.55 -3.99
N GLN A 270 7.01 9.27 -3.16
CA GLN A 270 5.74 9.86 -3.54
C GLN A 270 5.93 11.01 -4.54
N GLY A 271 7.02 11.78 -4.43
CA GLY A 271 7.38 12.79 -5.42
C GLY A 271 7.66 12.19 -6.80
N ILE A 272 8.41 11.09 -6.86
CA ILE A 272 8.67 10.35 -8.10
C ILE A 272 7.36 9.75 -8.65
N ALA A 273 6.53 9.15 -7.79
CA ALA A 273 5.25 8.56 -8.20
C ALA A 273 4.30 9.59 -8.82
N ILE A 274 4.10 10.75 -8.17
CA ILE A 274 3.25 11.82 -8.72
C ILE A 274 3.74 12.30 -10.08
N MET A 275 5.04 12.59 -10.21
CA MET A 275 5.61 13.06 -11.47
C MET A 275 5.50 11.99 -12.57
N PHE A 276 5.80 10.74 -12.25
CA PHE A 276 5.71 9.63 -13.19
C PHE A 276 4.26 9.39 -13.64
N TYR A 277 3.31 9.34 -12.70
CA TYR A 277 1.90 9.09 -12.97
C TYR A 277 1.27 10.21 -13.80
N MET A 278 1.59 11.47 -13.51
CA MET A 278 1.12 12.60 -14.33
C MET A 278 1.72 12.55 -15.74
N LEU A 279 3.02 12.29 -15.86
CA LEU A 279 3.70 12.23 -17.16
C LEU A 279 3.14 11.12 -18.05
N ILE A 280 3.09 9.88 -17.55
CA ILE A 280 2.62 8.74 -18.34
C ILE A 280 1.15 8.90 -18.72
N SER A 281 0.32 9.41 -17.80
CA SER A 281 -1.11 9.57 -18.05
C SER A 281 -1.37 10.66 -19.07
N ALA A 282 -0.69 11.82 -18.94
CA ALA A 282 -0.83 12.92 -19.87
C ALA A 282 -0.36 12.52 -21.28
N VAL A 283 0.83 11.91 -21.40
CA VAL A 283 1.40 11.56 -22.71
C VAL A 283 0.60 10.45 -23.38
N ILE A 284 0.30 9.36 -22.68
CA ILE A 284 -0.46 8.25 -23.27
C ILE A 284 -1.85 8.74 -23.69
N TYR A 285 -2.57 9.46 -22.84
CA TYR A 285 -3.92 9.93 -23.20
C TYR A 285 -3.90 10.98 -24.31
N TYR A 286 -2.90 11.88 -24.35
CA TYR A 286 -2.80 12.89 -25.41
C TYR A 286 -2.66 12.28 -26.81
N TYR A 287 -1.89 11.19 -26.92
CA TYR A 287 -1.64 10.52 -28.19
C TYR A 287 -2.61 9.37 -28.50
N ALA A 288 -3.10 8.66 -27.48
CA ALA A 288 -4.07 7.56 -27.62
C ALA A 288 -5.52 8.03 -27.77
N GLY A 289 -5.84 9.23 -27.28
CA GLY A 289 -7.19 9.79 -27.32
C GLY A 289 -8.18 9.09 -26.38
N PRO A 290 -9.49 9.33 -26.56
CA PRO A 290 -10.56 8.82 -25.69
C PRO A 290 -10.71 7.29 -25.67
N LEU A 291 -10.12 6.59 -26.64
CA LEU A 291 -10.21 5.13 -26.80
C LEU A 291 -9.06 4.38 -26.11
N VAL A 292 -8.30 5.04 -25.24
CA VAL A 292 -7.24 4.42 -24.47
C VAL A 292 -7.78 3.19 -23.70
N THR A 293 -7.10 2.07 -23.90
CA THR A 293 -7.42 0.80 -23.24
C THR A 293 -6.86 0.81 -21.81
N SER A 294 -7.32 -0.12 -20.99
CA SER A 294 -6.77 -0.34 -19.67
C SER A 294 -6.74 -1.84 -19.38
N PRO A 295 -5.56 -2.43 -19.12
CA PRO A 295 -4.25 -1.79 -18.90
C PRO A 295 -3.71 -1.00 -20.11
N ALA A 296 -3.13 0.17 -19.86
CA ALA A 296 -2.72 1.13 -20.90
C ALA A 296 -1.74 0.57 -21.95
N LEU A 297 -0.99 -0.48 -21.61
CA LEU A 297 -0.09 -1.18 -22.53
C LEU A 297 -0.81 -1.68 -23.78
N GLY A 298 -2.09 -2.04 -23.67
CA GLY A 298 -2.90 -2.50 -24.81
C GLY A 298 -3.26 -1.43 -25.82
N SER A 299 -2.92 -0.15 -25.55
CA SER A 299 -3.22 0.96 -26.45
C SER A 299 -2.12 1.21 -27.49
N ALA A 300 -0.97 0.54 -27.35
CA ALA A 300 0.10 0.58 -28.34
C ALA A 300 -0.29 -0.24 -29.58
N ASN A 301 0.47 -0.11 -30.68
CA ASN A 301 0.27 -1.01 -31.82
C ASN A 301 0.51 -2.48 -31.43
N LYS A 302 0.05 -3.42 -32.28
CA LYS A 302 0.11 -4.86 -31.97
C LYS A 302 1.51 -5.35 -31.61
N LEU A 303 2.54 -4.88 -32.29
CA LEU A 303 3.92 -5.31 -32.03
C LEU A 303 4.42 -4.82 -30.67
N PHE A 304 4.28 -3.51 -30.41
CA PHE A 304 4.76 -2.92 -29.16
C PHE A 304 3.89 -3.29 -27.96
N THR A 305 2.61 -3.59 -28.15
CA THR A 305 1.76 -4.20 -27.10
C THR A 305 2.37 -5.51 -26.62
N LYS A 306 2.76 -6.40 -27.55
CA LYS A 306 3.42 -7.68 -27.20
C LYS A 306 4.75 -7.47 -26.50
N ILE A 307 5.57 -6.54 -27.00
CA ILE A 307 6.87 -6.22 -26.37
C ILE A 307 6.65 -5.66 -24.96
N ALA A 308 5.75 -4.69 -24.80
CA ALA A 308 5.48 -4.07 -23.50
C ALA A 308 4.93 -5.07 -22.49
N PHE A 309 3.95 -5.91 -22.86
CA PHE A 309 3.45 -6.96 -21.96
C PHE A 309 4.53 -7.99 -21.62
N GLY A 310 5.39 -8.36 -22.58
CA GLY A 310 6.55 -9.23 -22.31
C GLY A 310 7.49 -8.64 -21.26
N PHE A 311 7.77 -7.34 -21.34
CA PHE A 311 8.54 -6.62 -20.32
C PHE A 311 7.79 -6.44 -19.00
N ALA A 312 6.44 -6.49 -18.98
CA ALA A 312 5.65 -6.35 -17.76
C ALA A 312 5.46 -7.66 -16.99
N ILE A 313 5.65 -8.83 -17.62
CA ILE A 313 5.49 -10.15 -16.97
C ILE A 313 6.26 -10.26 -15.64
N PRO A 314 7.54 -9.88 -15.55
CA PRO A 314 8.27 -9.97 -14.28
C PRO A 314 7.59 -9.19 -13.15
N THR A 315 7.15 -7.95 -13.40
CA THR A 315 6.39 -7.18 -12.42
C THR A 315 5.07 -7.85 -12.05
N ILE A 316 4.31 -8.30 -13.06
CA ILE A 316 3.01 -8.92 -12.86
C ILE A 316 3.13 -10.15 -11.93
N LEU A 317 4.15 -10.98 -12.12
CA LEU A 317 4.37 -12.16 -11.29
C LEU A 317 5.01 -11.82 -9.94
N ILE A 318 6.11 -11.06 -9.91
CA ILE A 318 6.87 -10.82 -8.69
C ILE A 318 6.05 -10.00 -7.68
N ALA A 319 5.44 -8.89 -8.10
CA ALA A 319 4.66 -8.05 -7.18
C ALA A 319 3.41 -8.78 -6.66
N GLY A 320 2.77 -9.60 -7.50
CA GLY A 320 1.66 -10.46 -7.07
C GLY A 320 2.08 -11.50 -6.04
N VAL A 321 3.24 -12.13 -6.25
CA VAL A 321 3.81 -13.15 -5.36
C VAL A 321 4.28 -12.56 -4.03
N VAL A 322 4.89 -11.38 -4.03
CA VAL A 322 5.28 -10.67 -2.80
C VAL A 322 4.04 -10.39 -1.95
N ASN A 323 3.00 -9.77 -2.52
CA ASN A 323 1.76 -9.46 -1.82
C ASN A 323 1.05 -10.73 -1.29
N GLY A 324 0.97 -11.78 -2.11
CA GLY A 324 0.37 -13.06 -1.71
C GLY A 324 1.13 -13.71 -0.55
N ASN A 325 2.45 -13.64 -0.55
CA ASN A 325 3.28 -14.22 0.51
C ASN A 325 3.22 -13.44 1.82
N VAL A 326 3.05 -12.11 1.77
CA VAL A 326 2.79 -11.31 2.99
C VAL A 326 1.49 -11.79 3.66
N ALA A 327 0.42 -11.99 2.89
CA ALA A 327 -0.84 -12.53 3.40
C ALA A 327 -0.69 -13.97 3.94
N CYS A 328 0.00 -14.85 3.20
CA CYS A 328 0.27 -16.24 3.62
C CYS A 328 1.04 -16.26 4.96
N LYS A 329 2.10 -15.47 5.06
CA LYS A 329 2.95 -15.37 6.25
C LYS A 329 2.14 -14.89 7.46
N TYR A 330 1.32 -13.86 7.29
CA TYR A 330 0.47 -13.36 8.37
C TYR A 330 -0.47 -14.45 8.90
N ILE A 331 -1.20 -15.14 8.01
CA ILE A 331 -2.13 -16.21 8.39
C ILE A 331 -1.38 -17.38 9.05
N TYR A 332 -0.24 -17.80 8.48
CA TYR A 332 0.58 -18.87 9.01
C TYR A 332 1.06 -18.58 10.44
N MET A 333 1.58 -17.37 10.68
CA MET A 333 2.02 -16.92 12.00
C MET A 333 0.85 -16.85 13.00
N ARG A 334 -0.36 -16.49 12.53
CA ARG A 334 -1.55 -16.41 13.37
C ARG A 334 -2.10 -17.78 13.76
N VAL A 335 -2.21 -18.70 12.81
CA VAL A 335 -2.72 -20.07 13.03
C VAL A 335 -1.81 -20.84 13.98
N TRP A 336 -0.49 -20.66 13.83
CA TRP A 336 0.51 -21.35 14.66
C TRP A 336 1.00 -20.51 15.84
N LYS A 337 0.30 -19.43 16.19
CA LYS A 337 0.62 -18.59 17.36
C LYS A 337 0.70 -19.47 18.62
N ASN A 338 1.75 -19.27 19.42
CA ASN A 338 2.06 -20.05 20.63
C ASN A 338 2.49 -21.52 20.38
N THR A 339 2.90 -21.87 19.15
CA THR A 339 3.43 -23.20 18.84
C THR A 339 4.81 -23.12 18.19
N ASN A 340 5.62 -24.17 18.35
CA ASN A 340 6.94 -24.27 17.71
C ASN A 340 6.88 -24.73 16.25
N VAL A 341 5.69 -24.92 15.66
CA VAL A 341 5.51 -25.43 14.29
C VAL A 341 6.14 -24.47 13.25
N VAL A 342 6.12 -23.17 13.52
CA VAL A 342 6.68 -22.13 12.65
C VAL A 342 8.17 -22.34 12.38
N HIS A 343 8.93 -22.82 13.39
CA HIS A 343 10.39 -22.99 13.31
C HIS A 343 10.80 -24.41 12.88
N GLN A 344 9.85 -25.31 12.67
CA GLN A 344 10.12 -26.71 12.31
C GLN A 344 10.05 -26.91 10.80
N THR A 345 10.79 -27.90 10.29
CA THR A 345 10.76 -28.37 8.90
C THR A 345 9.94 -29.65 8.71
N ASN A 346 9.11 -30.02 9.70
CA ASN A 346 8.30 -31.22 9.64
C ASN A 346 7.15 -31.11 8.61
N VAL A 347 6.58 -32.27 8.25
CA VAL A 347 5.47 -32.38 7.28
C VAL A 347 4.26 -31.53 7.70
N LYS A 348 4.03 -31.37 9.00
CA LYS A 348 2.95 -30.53 9.55
C LYS A 348 3.18 -29.04 9.26
N SER A 349 4.39 -28.54 9.51
CA SER A 349 4.80 -27.19 9.18
C SER A 349 4.68 -26.99 7.67
N LEU A 350 5.37 -27.81 6.86
CA LEU A 350 5.40 -27.65 5.40
C LEU A 350 4.01 -27.77 4.78
N GLY A 351 3.25 -28.80 5.16
CA GLY A 351 1.91 -29.06 4.63
C GLY A 351 0.93 -27.94 4.97
N SER A 352 0.97 -27.39 6.19
CA SER A 352 0.10 -26.26 6.54
C SER A 352 0.47 -24.97 5.81
N TRP A 353 1.75 -24.71 5.56
CA TRP A 353 2.19 -23.60 4.70
C TRP A 353 1.67 -23.75 3.27
N VAL A 354 1.91 -24.90 2.64
CA VAL A 354 1.45 -25.18 1.28
C VAL A 354 -0.08 -25.06 1.19
N ALA A 355 -0.81 -25.57 2.18
CA ALA A 355 -2.27 -25.47 2.22
C ALA A 355 -2.77 -24.02 2.32
N ILE A 356 -2.14 -23.18 3.14
CA ILE A 356 -2.49 -21.75 3.26
C ILE A 356 -2.18 -21.02 1.95
N CYS A 357 -1.02 -21.25 1.35
CA CYS A 357 -0.67 -20.68 0.05
C CYS A 357 -1.69 -21.09 -1.02
N ALA A 358 -2.02 -22.39 -1.11
CA ALA A 358 -2.96 -22.89 -2.10
C ALA A 358 -4.35 -22.27 -1.91
N GLY A 359 -4.84 -22.19 -0.66
CA GLY A 359 -6.13 -21.59 -0.37
C GLY A 359 -6.21 -20.11 -0.77
N LEU A 360 -5.18 -19.33 -0.48
CA LEU A 360 -5.13 -17.90 -0.81
C LEU A 360 -5.02 -17.66 -2.33
N TRP A 361 -4.22 -18.45 -3.05
CA TRP A 361 -4.10 -18.32 -4.51
C TRP A 361 -5.36 -18.76 -5.25
N VAL A 362 -6.03 -19.81 -4.76
CA VAL A 362 -7.35 -20.21 -5.29
C VAL A 362 -8.39 -19.10 -5.06
N LEU A 363 -8.40 -18.49 -3.86
CA LEU A 363 -9.29 -17.37 -3.58
C LEU A 363 -8.99 -16.15 -4.49
N ALA A 364 -7.72 -15.80 -4.66
CA ALA A 364 -7.29 -14.73 -5.55
C ALA A 364 -7.71 -14.98 -7.01
N TRP A 365 -7.60 -16.22 -7.49
CA TRP A 365 -8.05 -16.61 -8.83
C TRP A 365 -9.57 -16.54 -8.99
N ILE A 366 -10.34 -17.01 -8.00
CA ILE A 366 -11.81 -16.88 -8.01
C ILE A 366 -12.21 -15.40 -8.10
N LEU A 367 -11.54 -14.51 -7.37
CA LEU A 367 -11.79 -13.07 -7.44
C LEU A 367 -11.46 -12.49 -8.82
N ALA A 368 -10.33 -12.90 -9.41
CA ALA A 368 -9.93 -12.49 -10.75
C ALA A 368 -10.95 -12.89 -11.83
N GLU A 369 -11.47 -14.12 -11.76
CA GLU A 369 -12.50 -14.62 -12.69
C GLU A 369 -13.88 -13.99 -12.46
N SER A 370 -14.21 -13.66 -11.21
CA SER A 370 -15.49 -13.05 -10.87
C SER A 370 -15.64 -11.64 -11.42
N ILE A 371 -14.52 -10.91 -11.60
CA ILE A 371 -14.49 -9.54 -12.11
C ILE A 371 -13.41 -9.44 -13.19
N PRO A 372 -13.68 -9.94 -14.42
CA PRO A 372 -12.71 -9.98 -15.52
C PRO A 372 -12.55 -8.62 -16.21
N SER A 373 -12.50 -7.54 -15.42
CA SER A 373 -12.27 -6.17 -15.89
C SER A 373 -11.27 -5.51 -14.97
N PHE A 374 -10.11 -5.18 -15.52
CA PHE A 374 -9.00 -4.62 -14.76
C PHE A 374 -9.41 -3.36 -13.97
N ASN A 375 -10.07 -2.38 -14.62
CA ASN A 375 -10.49 -1.14 -13.95
C ASN A 375 -11.57 -1.34 -12.90
N VAL A 376 -12.52 -2.25 -13.15
CA VAL A 376 -13.59 -2.51 -12.19
C VAL A 376 -13.01 -3.21 -10.96
N LEU A 377 -12.11 -4.16 -11.17
CA LEU A 377 -11.40 -4.84 -10.09
C LEU A 377 -10.57 -3.84 -9.28
N LEU A 378 -9.69 -3.04 -9.92
CA LEU A 378 -8.90 -2.04 -9.22
C LEU A 378 -9.77 -1.02 -8.46
N GLY A 379 -10.84 -0.52 -9.08
CA GLY A 379 -11.76 0.41 -8.44
C GLY A 379 -12.45 -0.19 -7.22
N LEU A 380 -12.83 -1.48 -7.28
CA LEU A 380 -13.41 -2.20 -6.15
C LEU A 380 -12.41 -2.35 -4.99
N ILE A 381 -11.14 -2.66 -5.29
CA ILE A 381 -10.08 -2.78 -4.28
C ILE A 381 -9.88 -1.45 -3.56
N ALA A 382 -9.84 -0.35 -4.32
CA ALA A 382 -9.73 0.98 -3.74
C ALA A 382 -10.94 1.32 -2.86
N ALA A 383 -12.16 1.08 -3.32
CA ALA A 383 -13.37 1.42 -2.55
C ALA A 383 -13.46 0.63 -1.24
N LEU A 384 -13.20 -0.69 -1.29
CA LEU A 384 -13.31 -1.55 -0.12
C LEU A 384 -12.17 -1.35 0.87
N PHE A 385 -10.95 -1.12 0.38
CA PHE A 385 -9.76 -1.18 1.23
C PHE A 385 -8.80 0.00 1.01
N GLY A 386 -8.55 0.41 -0.23
CA GLY A 386 -7.55 1.46 -0.50
C GLY A 386 -7.87 2.79 0.17
N VAL A 387 -9.10 3.28 0.07
CA VAL A 387 -9.56 4.51 0.75
C VAL A 387 -9.38 4.37 2.25
N TRP A 388 -9.76 3.22 2.82
CA TRP A 388 -9.63 2.97 4.25
C TRP A 388 -8.19 2.96 4.72
N PHE A 389 -7.29 2.19 4.11
CA PHE A 389 -5.92 2.05 4.60
C PHE A 389 -5.02 3.25 4.27
N SER A 390 -5.27 3.94 3.14
CA SER A 390 -4.42 5.05 2.70
C SER A 390 -4.94 6.42 3.09
N TYR A 391 -6.25 6.61 3.23
CA TYR A 391 -6.84 7.93 3.44
C TYR A 391 -7.52 8.04 4.80
N THR A 392 -8.29 7.04 5.24
CA THR A 392 -9.15 7.15 6.43
C THR A 392 -8.47 6.69 7.72
N PHE A 393 -7.89 5.49 7.73
CA PHE A 393 -7.27 4.88 8.92
C PHE A 393 -6.07 5.67 9.46
N PRO A 394 -5.16 6.23 8.62
CA PRO A 394 -4.11 7.11 9.11
C PRO A 394 -4.65 8.33 9.86
N ILE A 395 -5.79 8.87 9.43
CA ILE A 395 -6.41 10.00 10.13
C ILE A 395 -6.91 9.57 11.52
N ILE A 396 -7.46 8.37 11.65
CA ILE A 396 -7.82 7.80 12.95
C ILE A 396 -6.58 7.70 13.86
N MET A 397 -5.43 7.27 13.31
CA MET A 397 -4.16 7.26 14.03
C MET A 397 -3.77 8.67 14.51
N TRP A 398 -3.92 9.68 13.65
CA TRP A 398 -3.61 11.08 14.01
C TRP A 398 -4.47 11.58 15.16
N PHE A 399 -5.79 11.37 15.08
CA PHE A 399 -6.72 11.74 16.15
C PHE A 399 -6.39 11.00 17.44
N TYR A 400 -6.03 9.71 17.38
CA TYR A 400 -5.61 8.93 18.53
C TYR A 400 -4.38 9.53 19.23
N GLN A 401 -3.36 9.88 18.47
CA GLN A 401 -2.13 10.48 18.99
C GLN A 401 -2.37 11.86 19.63
N HIS A 402 -3.37 12.62 19.17
CA HIS A 402 -3.63 14.00 19.59
C HIS A 402 -4.92 14.18 20.43
N LYS A 403 -5.51 13.12 20.99
CA LYS A 403 -6.80 13.15 21.73
C LYS A 403 -6.91 14.20 22.84
N GLY A 404 -5.79 14.70 23.39
CA GLY A 404 -5.76 15.74 24.43
C GLY A 404 -5.37 17.15 23.98
N ALA A 405 -5.04 17.37 22.70
CA ALA A 405 -4.47 18.64 22.21
C ALA A 405 -5.14 19.18 20.94
N LEU A 406 -6.29 18.62 20.54
CA LEU A 406 -6.98 18.95 19.28
C LEU A 406 -7.25 20.46 19.10
N PHE A 407 -7.62 21.15 20.18
CA PHE A 407 -7.97 22.58 20.19
C PHE A 407 -6.97 23.44 20.96
N LYS A 408 -5.75 22.93 21.19
CA LYS A 408 -4.75 23.64 22.01
C LYS A 408 -4.33 24.98 21.39
N ASP A 409 -4.06 24.97 20.08
CA ASP A 409 -3.62 26.14 19.31
C ASP A 409 -4.41 26.27 18.00
N LYS A 410 -4.40 27.46 17.39
CA LYS A 410 -5.03 27.72 16.08
C LYS A 410 -4.54 26.73 15.00
N ARG A 411 -3.24 26.39 15.04
CA ARG A 411 -2.63 25.41 14.12
C ARG A 411 -3.21 24.01 14.32
N MET A 412 -3.34 23.55 15.56
CA MET A 412 -3.89 22.22 15.87
C MET A 412 -5.38 22.14 15.57
N THR A 413 -6.11 23.24 15.78
CA THR A 413 -7.52 23.34 15.40
C THR A 413 -7.69 23.23 13.87
N MET A 414 -6.85 23.93 13.10
CA MET A 414 -6.86 23.84 11.64
C MET A 414 -6.49 22.43 11.14
N LEU A 415 -5.48 21.79 11.74
CA LEU A 415 -5.11 20.40 11.40
C LEU A 415 -6.21 19.41 11.77
N SER A 416 -6.88 19.60 12.92
CA SER A 416 -8.02 18.77 13.32
C SER A 416 -9.19 18.92 12.35
N ALA A 417 -9.48 20.15 11.89
CA ALA A 417 -10.53 20.39 10.90
C ALA A 417 -10.19 19.77 9.53
N LEU A 418 -8.94 19.90 9.08
CA LEU A 418 -8.46 19.27 7.84
C LEU A 418 -8.58 17.75 7.90
N ASN A 419 -8.09 17.13 8.98
CA ASN A 419 -8.19 15.69 9.19
C ASN A 419 -9.65 15.24 9.29
N GLY A 420 -10.51 15.99 9.99
CA GLY A 420 -11.94 15.74 10.03
C GLY A 420 -12.59 15.75 8.65
N ALA A 421 -12.25 16.73 7.80
CA ALA A 421 -12.73 16.80 6.43
C ALA A 421 -12.26 15.60 5.58
N LEU A 422 -10.98 15.25 5.66
CA LEU A 422 -10.42 14.11 4.94
C LEU A 422 -11.03 12.78 5.40
N PHE A 423 -11.35 12.64 6.70
CA PHE A 423 -12.05 11.47 7.24
C PHE A 423 -13.48 11.35 6.67
N CYS A 424 -14.22 12.46 6.62
CA CYS A 424 -15.56 12.47 6.00
C CYS A 424 -15.51 12.15 4.51
N ILE A 425 -14.50 12.65 3.78
CA ILE A 425 -14.28 12.33 2.37
C ILE A 425 -13.99 10.84 2.21
N GLY A 426 -13.10 10.28 3.02
CA GLY A 426 -12.75 8.86 2.97
C GLY A 426 -13.86 7.90 3.38
N ILE A 427 -14.88 8.36 4.11
CA ILE A 427 -16.10 7.57 4.39
C ILE A 427 -17.12 7.68 3.25
N ALA A 428 -17.15 8.83 2.57
CA ALA A 428 -18.12 9.09 1.49
C ALA A 428 -17.75 8.41 0.17
N ILE A 429 -16.45 8.19 -0.07
CA ILE A 429 -15.89 7.46 -1.21
C ILE A 429 -15.82 5.97 -0.85
#